data_AF-A0A1Q7SXF7-F1
#
_entry.id   AF-A0A1Q7SXF7-F1
#
_cell.length_a   1.000
_cell.length_b   1.000
_cell.length_c   1.000
_cell.angle_alpha   90.00
_cell.angle_beta   90.00
_cell.angle_gamma   90.00
#
_symmetry.space_group_name_H-M   'P 1'
#
loop_
_entity.id
_entity.type
_entity.pdbx_description
1 polymer ?
#
loop_
_entity_poly.entity_id
_entity_poly.type
_entity_poly.pdbx_seq_one_letter_code
_entity_poly.pdbx_strand_id
1 'polypeptide(L)'
;MAHAGLLQVAEFSRCAGNSELLSICRDRFTSVLVPNQIAPNGNFPLELARTKPYGYCLFNLDAMGTLCAILASVSDTVWIFETLDGRGIRKAVEYMFPFIADNRRWLLPAVAPAQSPASYRRDHPKFPHQAAVLWVQKGEAARQRQS
;
A
#
# COMPACT_ATOMS: atom_id res chain seq x y z
N MET A 1 -1.92 5.32 -1.67
CA MET A 1 -1.39 4.22 -0.84
C MET A 1 -2.50 3.63 0.05
N ALA A 2 -3.61 3.17 -0.53
CA ALA A 2 -4.76 2.68 0.25
C ALA A 2 -4.57 1.26 0.80
N HIS A 3 -3.67 0.49 0.18
CA HIS A 3 -3.36 -0.92 0.47
C HIS A 3 -2.54 -1.09 1.76
N ALA A 4 -1.48 -0.29 1.96
CA ALA A 4 -0.64 -0.36 3.15
C ALA A 4 -1.40 -0.09 4.47
N GLY A 5 -2.36 0.84 4.46
CA GLY A 5 -3.17 1.15 5.64
C GLY A 5 -4.10 0.00 6.04
N LEU A 6 -4.75 -0.65 5.06
CA LEU A 6 -5.63 -1.78 5.34
C LEU A 6 -4.86 -2.98 5.90
N LEU A 7 -3.66 -3.25 5.38
CA LEU A 7 -2.79 -4.31 5.88
C LEU A 7 -2.42 -4.13 7.35
N GLN A 8 -2.02 -2.92 7.75
CA GLN A 8 -1.67 -2.63 9.14
C GLN A 8 -2.86 -2.81 10.07
N VAL A 9 -4.03 -2.28 9.69
CA VAL A 9 -5.26 -2.42 10.48
C VAL A 9 -5.65 -3.89 10.62
N ALA A 10 -5.57 -4.67 9.53
CA ALA A 10 -5.89 -6.09 9.56
C ALA A 10 -4.95 -6.86 10.50
N GLU A 11 -3.63 -6.64 10.41
CA GLU A 11 -2.66 -7.35 11.24
C GLU A 11 -2.80 -6.99 12.72
N PHE A 12 -2.97 -5.71 13.05
CA PHE A 12 -3.21 -5.30 14.45
C PHE A 12 -4.52 -5.84 14.99
N SER A 13 -5.57 -5.88 14.17
CA SER A 13 -6.85 -6.49 14.56
C SER A 13 -6.69 -7.98 14.85
N ARG A 14 -5.93 -8.69 14.01
CA ARG A 14 -5.59 -10.12 14.20
C ARG A 14 -4.84 -10.33 15.51
N CYS A 15 -3.80 -9.55 15.78
CA CYS A 15 -3.01 -9.63 17.01
C CYS A 15 -3.83 -9.30 18.26
N ALA A 16 -4.77 -8.36 18.16
CA ALA A 16 -5.65 -7.97 19.27
C ALA A 16 -6.88 -8.88 19.44
N GLY A 17 -7.09 -9.87 18.56
CA GLY A 17 -8.28 -10.73 18.58
C GLY A 17 -9.58 -10.00 18.21
N ASN A 18 -9.51 -8.86 17.51
CA ASN A 18 -10.68 -8.07 17.12
C ASN A 18 -11.28 -8.63 15.80
N SER A 19 -12.17 -9.61 15.93
CA SER A 19 -12.82 -10.28 14.80
C SER A 19 -13.76 -9.37 14.01
N GLU A 20 -14.42 -8.43 14.67
CA GLU A 20 -15.30 -7.45 14.03
C GLU A 20 -14.51 -6.56 13.05
N LEU A 21 -13.38 -6.01 13.49
CA LEU A 21 -12.54 -5.17 12.65
C LEU A 21 -11.84 -5.96 11.53
N LEU A 22 -11.53 -7.24 11.76
CA LEU A 22 -11.09 -8.15 10.69
C LEU A 22 -12.17 -8.36 9.62
N SER A 23 -13.44 -8.52 10.02
CA SER A 23 -14.56 -8.62 9.08
C SER A 23 -14.69 -7.35 8.24
N ILE A 24 -14.59 -6.17 8.87
CA ILE A 24 -14.58 -4.89 8.15
C ILE A 24 -13.41 -4.81 7.17
N CYS A 25 -12.22 -5.30 7.54
CA CYS A 25 -11.07 -5.33 6.64
C CYS A 25 -11.32 -6.25 5.44
N ARG A 26 -11.95 -7.40 5.66
CA ARG A 26 -12.36 -8.34 4.60
C ARG A 26 -13.33 -7.67 3.64
N ASP A 27 -14.35 -6.99 4.14
CA ASP A 27 -15.33 -6.30 3.31
C ASP A 27 -14.68 -5.18 2.49
N ARG A 28 -13.79 -4.38 3.09
CA ARG A 28 -13.05 -3.35 2.34
C ARG A 28 -12.10 -3.94 1.32
N PHE A 29 -11.49 -5.11 1.59
CA PHE A 29 -10.64 -5.79 0.63
C PHE A 29 -11.41 -6.17 -0.64
N THR A 30 -12.58 -6.79 -0.49
CA THR A 30 -13.38 -7.31 -1.60
C THR A 30 -14.21 -6.22 -2.31
N SER A 31 -14.78 -5.27 -1.57
CA SER A 31 -15.66 -4.24 -2.14
C SER A 31 -14.95 -2.97 -2.60
N VAL A 32 -13.76 -2.67 -2.05
CA VAL A 32 -13.04 -1.41 -2.36
C VAL A 32 -11.67 -1.69 -2.95
N LEU A 33 -10.83 -2.49 -2.30
CA LEU A 33 -9.43 -2.60 -2.69
C LEU A 33 -9.27 -3.35 -4.02
N VAL A 34 -9.79 -4.57 -4.13
CA VAL A 34 -9.69 -5.38 -5.35
C VAL A 34 -10.30 -4.67 -6.57
N PRO A 35 -11.56 -4.17 -6.52
CA PRO A 35 -12.18 -3.55 -7.70
C PRO A 35 -11.46 -2.29 -8.19
N ASN A 36 -10.84 -1.52 -7.29
CA ASN A 36 -10.21 -0.25 -7.64
C ASN A 36 -8.71 -0.36 -7.97
N GLN A 37 -8.06 -1.47 -7.63
CA GLN A 37 -6.60 -1.63 -7.82
C GLN A 37 -6.25 -2.62 -8.93
N ILE A 38 -7.09 -3.63 -9.17
CA ILE A 38 -6.82 -4.70 -10.13
C ILE A 38 -7.72 -4.53 -11.36
N ALA A 39 -7.14 -4.54 -12.56
CA ALA A 39 -7.91 -4.55 -13.80
C ALA A 39 -8.36 -5.98 -14.17
N PRO A 40 -9.33 -6.16 -15.08
CA PRO A 40 -9.79 -7.49 -15.53
C PRO A 40 -8.67 -8.41 -16.07
N ASN A 41 -7.60 -7.83 -16.61
CA ASN A 41 -6.44 -8.58 -17.09
C ASN A 41 -5.40 -8.90 -16.00
N GLY A 42 -5.65 -8.49 -14.75
CA GLY A 42 -4.78 -8.72 -13.59
C GLY A 42 -3.73 -7.63 -13.34
N ASN A 43 -3.57 -6.67 -14.26
CA ASN A 43 -2.58 -5.62 -14.03
C ASN A 43 -3.02 -4.63 -12.93
N PHE A 44 -2.09 -3.79 -12.50
CA PHE A 44 -2.32 -2.71 -11.54
C PHE A 44 -2.21 -1.35 -12.23
N PRO A 45 -3.29 -0.79 -12.82
CA PRO A 45 -3.22 0.40 -13.68
C PRO A 45 -2.56 1.61 -12.99
N LEU A 46 -2.89 1.84 -11.73
CA LEU A 46 -2.35 2.95 -10.94
C LEU A 46 -0.86 2.79 -10.64
N GLU A 47 -0.40 1.55 -10.48
CA GLU A 47 1.02 1.25 -10.22
C GLU A 47 1.85 1.26 -11.50
N LEU A 48 1.25 0.87 -12.63
CA LEU A 48 1.84 1.01 -13.96
C LEU A 48 2.06 2.48 -14.36
N ALA A 49 1.23 3.40 -13.86
CA ALA A 49 1.37 4.84 -14.10
C ALA A 49 2.48 5.52 -13.27
N ARG A 50 3.22 4.76 -12.45
CA ARG A 50 4.26 5.29 -11.55
C ARG A 50 5.62 5.35 -12.25
N THR A 51 6.55 6.10 -11.65
CA THR A 51 7.93 6.25 -12.17
C THR A 51 8.73 4.94 -12.17
N LYS A 52 8.40 4.00 -11.29
CA LYS A 52 9.06 2.68 -11.18
C LYS A 52 8.00 1.56 -11.19
N PRO A 53 7.34 1.32 -12.32
CA PRO A 53 6.09 0.57 -12.34
C PRO A 53 6.26 -0.88 -11.88
N TYR A 54 7.35 -1.55 -12.28
CA TYR A 54 7.64 -2.91 -11.83
C TYR A 54 7.68 -3.05 -10.31
N GLY A 55 8.45 -2.18 -9.64
CA GLY A 55 8.60 -2.20 -8.18
C GLY A 55 7.30 -1.87 -7.45
N TYR A 56 6.50 -0.94 -7.97
CA TYR A 56 5.20 -0.62 -7.38
C TYR A 56 4.18 -1.74 -7.58
N CYS A 57 4.17 -2.42 -8.73
CA CYS A 57 3.33 -3.60 -8.94
C CYS A 57 3.70 -4.74 -7.98
N LEU A 58 4.99 -5.02 -7.79
CA LEU A 58 5.44 -6.04 -6.82
C LEU A 58 5.09 -5.66 -5.39
N PHE A 59 5.31 -4.41 -4.99
CA PHE A 59 4.95 -3.92 -3.66
C PHE A 59 3.46 -4.08 -3.38
N ASN A 60 2.61 -3.72 -4.36
CA ASN A 60 1.17 -3.85 -4.20
C ASN A 60 0.74 -5.33 -4.17
N LEU A 61 1.33 -6.17 -5.02
CA LEU A 61 1.07 -7.61 -5.02
C LEU A 61 1.40 -8.26 -3.67
N ASP A 62 2.55 -7.93 -3.09
CA ASP A 62 3.00 -8.45 -1.80
C ASP A 62 2.08 -8.01 -0.65
N ALA A 63 1.69 -6.73 -0.63
CA ALA A 63 0.76 -6.21 0.36
C ALA A 63 -0.63 -6.87 0.25
N MET A 64 -1.18 -7.03 -0.95
CA MET A 64 -2.48 -7.65 -1.13
C MET A 64 -2.45 -9.17 -0.89
N GLY A 65 -1.36 -9.86 -1.24
CA GLY A 65 -1.16 -11.27 -0.93
C GLY A 65 -1.05 -11.52 0.58
N THR A 66 -0.35 -10.64 1.29
CA THR A 66 -0.26 -10.68 2.76
C THR A 66 -1.63 -10.43 3.40
N LEU A 67 -2.41 -9.49 2.88
CA LEU A 67 -3.80 -9.30 3.30
C LEU A 67 -4.63 -10.58 3.11
N CYS A 68 -4.46 -11.31 2.01
CA CYS A 68 -5.15 -12.59 1.83
C CYS A 68 -4.78 -13.60 2.93
N ALA A 69 -3.50 -13.68 3.31
CA ALA A 69 -3.05 -14.58 4.36
C ALA A 69 -3.60 -14.19 5.75
N ILE A 70 -3.58 -12.89 6.08
CA ILE A 70 -4.09 -12.36 7.36
C ILE A 70 -5.60 -12.57 7.46
N LEU A 71 -6.32 -12.28 6.38
CA LEU A 71 -7.77 -12.30 6.39
C LEU A 71 -8.34 -13.72 6.28
N ALA A 72 -7.58 -14.71 5.82
CA ALA A 72 -8.06 -16.08 5.65
C ALA A 72 -8.68 -16.68 6.92
N SER A 73 -9.71 -17.50 6.74
CA SER A 73 -10.31 -18.33 7.79
C SER A 73 -10.37 -19.78 7.34
N VAL A 74 -10.72 -20.68 8.26
CA VAL A 74 -10.84 -22.13 7.98
C VAL A 74 -11.85 -22.42 6.85
N SER A 75 -12.91 -21.63 6.77
CA SER A 75 -14.03 -21.84 5.83
C SER A 75 -14.02 -20.90 4.64
N ASP A 76 -13.24 -19.82 4.66
CA ASP A 76 -13.29 -18.79 3.62
C ASP A 76 -11.97 -18.01 3.50
N THR A 77 -11.48 -17.86 2.26
CA THR A 77 -10.29 -17.08 1.96
C THR A 77 -10.56 -16.08 0.85
N VAL A 78 -10.20 -14.83 1.08
CA VAL A 78 -10.24 -13.79 0.04
C VAL A 78 -9.25 -14.05 -1.10
N TRP A 79 -8.40 -15.09 -1.00
CA TRP A 79 -7.54 -15.54 -2.09
C TRP A 79 -8.33 -16.00 -3.32
N ILE A 80 -9.47 -16.68 -3.11
CA ILE A 80 -10.33 -17.18 -4.19
C ILE A 80 -11.39 -16.16 -4.63
N PHE A 81 -11.44 -14.99 -3.98
CA PHE A 81 -12.37 -13.94 -4.35
C PHE A 81 -12.06 -13.41 -5.76
N GLU A 82 -13.13 -13.24 -6.54
CA GLU A 82 -13.08 -12.70 -7.89
C GLU A 82 -14.33 -11.86 -8.13
N THR A 83 -14.17 -10.68 -8.75
CA THR A 83 -15.31 -9.88 -9.22
C THR A 83 -15.96 -10.54 -10.44
N LEU A 84 -17.18 -10.12 -10.79
CA LEU A 84 -17.89 -10.65 -11.96
C LEU A 84 -17.11 -10.49 -13.28
N ASP A 85 -16.23 -9.49 -13.37
CA ASP A 85 -15.38 -9.23 -14.52
C ASP A 85 -13.93 -9.77 -14.38
N GLY A 86 -13.68 -10.66 -13.42
CA GLY A 86 -12.44 -11.44 -13.33
C GLY A 86 -11.31 -10.82 -12.49
N ARG A 87 -11.57 -9.77 -11.71
CA ARG A 87 -10.54 -9.12 -10.88
C ARG A 87 -10.38 -9.89 -9.57
N GLY A 88 -9.13 -10.24 -9.24
CA GLY A 88 -8.79 -10.92 -8.01
C GLY A 88 -7.28 -11.08 -7.89
N ILE A 89 -6.81 -11.51 -6.72
CA ILE A 89 -5.37 -11.65 -6.48
C ILE A 89 -4.72 -12.74 -7.31
N ARG A 90 -5.44 -13.84 -7.55
CA ARG A 90 -4.99 -14.87 -8.50
C ARG A 90 -4.69 -14.28 -9.88
N LYS A 91 -5.58 -13.41 -10.38
CA LYS A 91 -5.39 -12.74 -11.67
C LYS A 91 -4.17 -11.81 -11.67
N ALA A 92 -3.94 -11.11 -10.56
CA ALA A 92 -2.75 -10.26 -10.42
C ALA A 92 -1.44 -11.06 -10.35
N VAL A 93 -1.46 -12.21 -9.68
CA VAL A 93 -0.34 -13.16 -9.70
C VAL A 93 -0.10 -13.69 -11.11
N GLU A 94 -1.15 -14.11 -11.82
CA GLU A 94 -1.06 -14.56 -13.23
C GLU A 94 -0.43 -13.48 -14.12
N TYR A 95 -0.83 -12.22 -13.96
CA TYR A 95 -0.23 -11.10 -14.70
C TYR A 95 1.25 -10.89 -14.37
N MET A 96 1.63 -10.95 -13.08
CA MET A 96 3.00 -10.66 -12.65
C MET A 96 3.97 -11.84 -12.82
N PHE A 97 3.48 -13.08 -12.81
CA PHE A 97 4.29 -14.30 -12.87
C PHE A 97 5.38 -14.30 -13.95
N PRO A 98 5.11 -13.99 -15.24
CA PRO A 98 6.15 -14.04 -16.27
C PRO A 98 7.29 -13.04 -16.03
N PHE A 99 7.01 -11.91 -15.37
CA PHE A 99 8.00 -10.88 -15.06
C PHE A 99 8.78 -11.20 -13.79
N ILE A 100 8.16 -11.88 -12.83
CA ILE A 100 8.86 -12.40 -11.64
C ILE A 100 9.83 -13.52 -12.06
N ALA A 101 9.40 -14.43 -12.93
CA ALA A 101 10.21 -15.54 -13.43
C ALA A 101 11.39 -15.05 -14.29
N ASP A 102 11.19 -14.00 -15.09
CA ASP A 102 12.25 -13.34 -15.87
C ASP A 102 11.99 -11.84 -15.98
N ASN A 103 12.65 -11.06 -15.11
CA ASN A 103 12.47 -9.60 -15.06
C ASN A 103 12.91 -8.89 -16.35
N ARG A 104 13.69 -9.53 -17.22
CA ARG A 104 14.06 -8.96 -18.53
C ARG A 104 12.86 -8.83 -19.47
N ARG A 105 11.77 -9.58 -19.21
CA ARG A 105 10.51 -9.49 -19.96
C ARG A 105 9.71 -8.24 -19.63
N TRP A 106 10.08 -7.50 -18.58
CA TRP A 106 9.44 -6.23 -18.25
C TRP A 106 9.95 -5.12 -19.20
N LEU A 107 9.19 -4.87 -20.27
CA LEU A 107 9.56 -3.89 -21.30
C LEU A 107 9.03 -2.48 -21.05
N LEU A 108 8.20 -2.27 -20.01
CA LEU A 108 7.67 -0.95 -19.71
C LEU A 108 8.78 -0.09 -19.08
N PRO A 109 9.19 1.01 -19.73
CA PRO A 109 10.26 1.86 -19.23
C PRO A 109 9.83 2.52 -17.92
N ALA A 110 10.77 2.65 -16.99
CA ALA A 110 10.62 3.58 -15.89
C ALA A 110 10.44 4.99 -16.49
N VAL A 111 9.34 5.67 -16.17
CA VAL A 111 9.24 7.10 -16.50
C VAL A 111 10.40 7.78 -15.80
N ALA A 112 11.18 8.58 -16.54
CA ALA A 112 12.28 9.35 -15.97
C ALA A 112 11.77 10.04 -14.68
N PRO A 113 12.55 10.03 -13.58
CA PRO A 113 12.13 10.72 -12.37
C PRO A 113 11.69 12.12 -12.75
N ALA A 114 10.55 12.56 -12.23
CA ALA A 114 10.08 13.93 -12.43
C ALA A 114 11.29 14.86 -12.24
N GLN A 115 11.60 15.67 -13.25
CA GLN A 115 12.68 16.64 -13.13
C GLN A 115 12.45 17.38 -11.81
N SER A 116 13.44 17.33 -10.92
CA SER A 116 13.39 18.15 -9.72
C SER A 116 13.10 19.57 -10.22
N PRO A 117 12.04 20.25 -9.73
CA PRO A 117 11.84 21.64 -10.12
C PRO A 117 13.17 22.34 -9.85
N ALA A 118 13.70 23.08 -10.83
CA ALA A 118 15.01 23.73 -10.75
C ALA A 118 15.17 24.68 -9.53
N SER A 119 14.12 24.84 -8.72
CA SER A 119 14.08 25.58 -7.47
C SER A 119 14.36 24.77 -6.19
N TYR A 120 14.47 23.43 -6.21
CA TYR A 120 14.91 22.68 -5.02
C TYR A 120 16.44 22.72 -4.88
N ARG A 121 16.95 23.91 -4.53
CA ARG A 121 18.31 24.07 -4.04
C ARG A 121 18.40 23.37 -2.67
N ARG A 122 19.38 22.50 -2.44
CA ARG A 122 19.63 21.84 -1.14
C ARG A 122 20.20 22.82 -0.09
N ASP A 123 19.63 24.03 -0.03
CA ASP A 123 20.04 25.10 0.87
C ASP A 123 18.98 25.30 1.97
N HIS A 124 18.13 24.30 2.20
CA HIS A 124 17.34 24.27 3.42
C HIS A 124 18.30 24.14 4.60
N PRO A 125 18.33 25.10 5.53
CA PRO A 125 19.07 24.90 6.76
C PRO A 125 18.55 23.62 7.40
N LYS A 126 19.45 22.67 7.64
CA LYS A 126 19.16 21.50 8.48
C LYS A 126 18.50 22.06 9.73
N PHE A 127 17.27 21.65 10.05
CA PHE A 127 16.64 22.02 11.32
C PHE A 127 17.65 21.71 12.42
N PRO A 128 18.25 22.72 13.08
CA PRO A 128 19.24 22.44 14.10
C PRO A 128 18.50 21.70 15.21
N HIS A 129 19.10 20.62 15.72
CA HIS A 129 18.52 19.73 16.74
C HIS A 129 17.88 20.49 17.92
N GLN A 130 18.38 21.69 18.23
CA GLN A 130 17.84 22.59 19.26
C GLN A 130 16.44 23.15 18.94
N ALA A 131 16.07 23.35 17.67
CA ALA A 131 14.77 23.89 17.28
C ALA A 131 13.63 22.87 17.48
N ALA A 132 13.91 21.57 17.29
CA ALA A 132 12.94 20.51 17.55
C ALA A 132 12.64 20.37 19.05
N VAL A 133 13.66 20.45 19.90
CA VAL A 133 13.52 20.43 21.36
C VAL A 133 12.71 21.63 21.87
N LEU A 134 12.97 22.82 21.33
CA LEU A 134 12.22 24.03 21.69
C LEU A 134 10.75 23.99 21.23
N TRP A 135 10.45 23.34 20.11
CA TRP A 135 9.07 23.18 19.65
C TRP A 135 8.28 22.21 20.53
N VAL A 136 8.89 21.10 20.95
CA VAL A 136 8.31 20.15 21.90
C VAL A 136 8.07 20.81 23.27
N GLN A 137 9.07 21.49 23.80
CA GLN A 137 8.97 22.17 25.10
C GLN A 137 7.93 23.31 25.10
N LYS A 138 7.82 24.08 24.01
CA LYS A 138 6.77 25.11 23.87
C LYS A 138 5.38 24.50 23.74
N GLY A 139 5.25 23.35 23.07
CA GLY A 139 3.98 22.61 22.97
C GLY A 139 3.53 22.01 24.30
N GLU A 140 4.46 21.57 25.15
CA GLU A 140 4.17 21.07 26.50
C GLU A 140 3.81 22.20 27.48
N ALA A 141 4.53 23.32 27.44
CA ALA A 141 4.21 24.50 28.26
C ALA A 141 2.85 25.14 27.92
N ALA A 142 2.40 25.03 26.66
CA ALA A 142 1.07 25.48 26.25
C ALA A 142 -0.06 24.58 26.79
N ARG A 143 0.19 23.27 26.95
CA ARG A 143 -0.77 22.31 27.52
C ARG A 143 -0.93 22.45 29.03
N GLN A 144 0.12 22.85 29.76
CA GLN A 144 0.09 23.02 31.21
C GLN A 144 -0.55 24.34 31.69
N ARG A 145 -0.85 25.30 30.81
CA ARG A 145 -1.54 26.56 31.16
C ARG A 145 -3.06 26.50 30.94
N GLN A 146 -3.58 25.38 30.46
CA GLN A 146 -5.01 25.15 30.23
C GLN A 146 -5.63 24.13 31.20
N SER A 147 -4.91 23.78 32.28
CA SER A 147 -5.42 23.08 33.47
C SER A 147 -5.33 23.98 34.68
#